data_AF-A0A061RJ06-F1
#
_entry.id   AF-A0A061RJ06-F1
#
_cell.length_a   1.000
_cell.length_b   1.000
_cell.length_c   1.000
_cell.angle_alpha   90.00
_cell.angle_beta   90.00
_cell.angle_gamma   90.00
#
_symmetry.space_group_name_H-M   'P 1'
#
loop_
_entity.id
_entity.type
_entity.pdbx_description
1 polymer ?
#
loop_
_entity_poly.entity_id
_entity_poly.type
_entity_poly.pdbx_seq_one_letter_code
_entity_poly.pdbx_strand_id
1 'polypeptide(L)'
;LGLAGNIASYTLEDFRGNFVRGDVAHGGGIAYAKEPQETINYVSAHDNETLFDMCVLKMPPDLRTTAERVRASWLCTSVVALGNGIPFFHAGDELLRSKSLDRDSYNSGDWFNRLDFTGGAPPSGQESGTVGAHGAAPRRPVAPPVEGADPRLD
;
A
#
# COMPACT_ATOMS: atom_id res chain seq x y z
N LEU A 1 -14.80 -0.19 4.98
CA LEU A 1 -15.50 -1.09 4.03
C LEU A 1 -14.72 -2.37 3.76
N GLY A 2 -13.50 -2.32 3.23
CA GLY A 2 -12.69 -3.54 2.99
C GLY A 2 -12.54 -4.45 4.22
N LEU A 3 -12.24 -3.89 5.39
CA LEU A 3 -12.19 -4.60 6.68
C LEU A 3 -13.49 -5.34 7.06
N ALA A 4 -14.63 -4.92 6.51
CA ALA A 4 -15.95 -5.53 6.73
C ALA A 4 -16.33 -6.50 5.60
N GLY A 5 -15.37 -7.02 4.83
CA GLY A 5 -15.60 -7.99 3.75
C GLY A 5 -16.07 -7.36 2.45
N ASN A 6 -15.96 -6.03 2.33
CA ASN A 6 -16.41 -5.25 1.18
C ASN A 6 -17.87 -5.54 0.77
N ILE A 7 -18.73 -5.74 1.77
CA ILE A 7 -20.15 -6.08 1.60
C ILE A 7 -20.96 -4.88 1.12
N ALA A 8 -21.62 -5.03 -0.02
CA ALA A 8 -22.44 -4.00 -0.67
C ALA A 8 -23.53 -3.44 0.25
N SER A 9 -24.19 -4.32 1.03
CA SER A 9 -25.28 -3.95 1.94
C SER A 9 -24.83 -3.46 3.32
N TYR A 10 -23.53 -3.49 3.63
CA TYR A 10 -23.00 -3.06 4.93
C TYR A 10 -23.04 -1.53 5.05
N THR A 11 -23.54 -1.03 6.18
CA THR A 11 -23.62 0.40 6.47
C THR A 11 -22.58 0.77 7.53
N LEU A 12 -21.80 1.82 7.27
CA LEU A 12 -20.94 2.45 8.27
C LEU A 12 -21.23 3.94 8.38
N GLU A 13 -20.85 4.52 9.51
CA GLU A 13 -20.77 5.96 9.67
C GLU A 13 -19.51 6.49 8.96
N ASP A 14 -19.67 7.46 8.06
CA ASP A 14 -18.56 8.10 7.36
C ASP A 14 -17.88 9.18 8.22
N PHE A 15 -16.79 9.77 7.71
CA PHE A 15 -16.04 10.81 8.44
C PHE A 15 -16.83 12.10 8.69
N ARG A 16 -18.01 12.26 8.07
CA ARG A 16 -18.92 13.40 8.24
C ARG A 16 -20.09 13.06 9.17
N GLY A 17 -20.12 11.86 9.76
CA GLY A 17 -21.19 11.39 10.64
C GLY A 17 -22.42 10.86 9.90
N ASN A 18 -22.37 10.67 8.58
CA ASN A 18 -23.50 10.12 7.82
C ASN A 18 -23.42 8.60 7.78
N PHE A 19 -24.53 7.92 7.96
CA PHE A 19 -24.61 6.48 7.70
C PHE A 19 -24.71 6.23 6.19
N VAL A 20 -23.68 5.57 5.64
CA VAL A 20 -23.57 5.29 4.21
C VAL A 20 -23.41 3.79 3.99
N ARG A 21 -24.22 3.26 3.07
CA ARG A 21 -24.18 1.86 2.65
C ARG A 21 -23.05 1.65 1.63
N GLY A 22 -22.39 0.49 1.68
CA GLY A 22 -21.17 0.22 0.93
C GLY A 22 -21.29 0.36 -0.59
N ASP A 23 -22.45 0.00 -1.16
CA ASP A 23 -22.79 0.08 -2.59
C ASP A 23 -23.05 1.50 -3.10
N VAL A 24 -23.22 2.48 -2.20
CA VAL A 24 -23.36 3.91 -2.55
C VAL A 24 -22.21 4.75 -1.97
N ALA A 25 -21.32 4.14 -1.20
CA ALA A 25 -20.19 4.83 -0.59
C ALA A 25 -19.30 5.52 -1.63
N HIS A 26 -18.87 6.74 -1.28
CA HIS A 26 -18.02 7.61 -2.10
C HIS A 26 -18.49 7.81 -3.57
N GLY A 27 -19.81 7.87 -3.80
CA GLY A 27 -20.36 8.29 -5.10
C GLY A 27 -20.27 7.26 -6.22
N GLY A 28 -19.89 6.02 -5.91
CA GLY A 28 -19.76 4.96 -6.91
C GLY A 28 -19.79 3.52 -6.38
N GLY A 29 -19.98 3.32 -5.07
CA GLY A 29 -20.07 1.99 -4.48
C GLY A 29 -18.72 1.30 -4.37
N ILE A 30 -17.99 1.59 -3.29
CA ILE A 30 -16.71 0.93 -3.00
C ILE A 30 -16.92 -0.57 -2.74
N ALA A 31 -18.03 -0.92 -2.09
CA ALA A 31 -18.34 -2.29 -1.69
C ALA A 31 -19.28 -2.94 -2.71
N TYR A 32 -18.97 -4.18 -3.09
CA TYR A 32 -19.66 -4.91 -4.15
C TYR A 32 -20.09 -6.32 -3.76
N ALA A 33 -19.48 -6.91 -2.73
CA ALA A 33 -19.67 -8.30 -2.38
C ALA A 33 -21.02 -8.52 -1.68
N LYS A 34 -21.61 -9.70 -1.88
CA LYS A 34 -22.73 -10.19 -1.10
C LYS A 34 -22.25 -10.92 0.16
N GLU A 35 -21.14 -11.63 0.04
CA GLU A 35 -20.53 -12.42 1.11
C GLU A 35 -19.03 -12.12 1.22
N PRO A 36 -18.41 -12.17 2.42
CA PRO A 36 -17.01 -11.79 2.57
C PRO A 36 -16.05 -12.64 1.73
N GLN A 37 -16.42 -13.89 1.45
CA GLN A 37 -15.62 -14.83 0.67
C GLN A 37 -15.45 -14.42 -0.80
N GLU A 38 -16.29 -13.51 -1.30
CA GLU A 38 -16.17 -12.94 -2.65
C GLU A 38 -15.13 -11.81 -2.74
N THR A 39 -14.51 -11.44 -1.60
CA THR A 39 -13.52 -10.37 -1.51
C THR A 39 -12.15 -10.95 -1.17
N ILE A 40 -11.17 -10.68 -2.05
CA ILE A 40 -9.75 -10.89 -1.76
C ILE A 40 -9.13 -9.56 -1.34
N ASN A 41 -8.71 -9.46 -0.08
CA ASN A 41 -8.02 -8.27 0.44
C ASN A 41 -6.51 -8.46 0.34
N TYR A 42 -5.81 -7.45 -0.20
CA TYR A 42 -4.35 -7.45 -0.32
C TYR A 42 -3.81 -6.02 -0.26
N VAL A 43 -2.54 -5.88 0.10
CA VAL A 43 -1.80 -4.60 0.11
C VAL A 43 -0.58 -4.61 -0.79
N SER A 44 -0.23 -5.79 -1.32
CA SER A 44 0.89 -6.05 -2.21
C SER A 44 0.60 -7.30 -3.04
N ALA A 45 1.23 -7.36 -4.21
CA ALA A 45 1.16 -8.47 -5.14
C ALA A 45 2.47 -8.55 -5.95
N HIS A 46 2.51 -9.44 -6.94
CA HIS A 46 3.68 -9.60 -7.79
C HIS A 46 3.87 -8.44 -8.77
N ASP A 47 2.77 -7.83 -9.22
CA ASP A 47 2.75 -6.60 -10.01
C ASP A 47 2.86 -5.38 -9.09
N ASN A 48 3.35 -4.28 -9.64
CA ASN A 48 3.66 -3.05 -8.92
C ASN A 48 4.82 -3.22 -7.91
N GLU A 49 5.09 -2.15 -7.17
CA GLU A 49 6.11 -2.12 -6.14
C GLU A 49 5.72 -3.02 -4.95
N THR A 50 6.72 -3.61 -4.28
CA THR A 50 6.47 -4.38 -3.04
C THR A 50 5.93 -3.49 -1.92
N LEU A 51 5.35 -4.10 -0.87
CA LEU A 51 4.86 -3.35 0.29
C LEU A 51 5.96 -2.49 0.93
N PHE A 52 7.15 -3.06 1.11
CA PHE A 52 8.27 -2.34 1.72
C PHE A 52 8.76 -1.19 0.82
N ASP A 53 8.85 -1.41 -0.49
CA ASP A 53 9.19 -0.36 -1.47
C ASP A 53 8.16 0.78 -1.46
N MET A 54 6.88 0.45 -1.28
CA MET A 54 5.81 1.45 -1.15
C MET A 54 5.94 2.27 0.13
N CYS A 55 6.30 1.64 1.26
CA CYS A 55 6.65 2.37 2.48
C CYS A 55 7.86 3.28 2.27
N VAL A 56 8.88 2.83 1.52
CA VAL A 56 10.05 3.65 1.19
C VAL A 56 9.66 4.89 0.38
N LEU A 57 8.76 4.73 -0.60
CA LEU A 57 8.35 5.79 -1.53
C LEU A 57 7.37 6.79 -0.94
N LYS A 58 6.40 6.32 -0.15
CA LYS A 58 5.21 7.11 0.23
C LYS A 58 5.21 7.61 1.65
N MET A 59 6.07 7.08 2.53
CA MET A 59 6.09 7.56 3.91
C MET A 59 6.54 9.03 3.99
N PRO A 60 5.94 9.82 4.91
CA PRO A 60 6.31 11.20 5.14
C PRO A 60 7.82 11.38 5.37
N PRO A 61 8.44 12.51 4.94
CA PRO A 61 9.87 12.72 5.07
C PRO A 61 10.42 12.69 6.51
N ASP A 62 9.57 12.93 7.50
CA ASP A 62 9.82 12.88 8.94
C ASP A 62 9.72 11.47 9.53
N LEU A 63 9.14 10.49 8.82
CA LEU A 63 8.97 9.10 9.25
C LEU A 63 9.73 8.13 8.32
N ARG A 64 11.06 8.27 8.23
CA ARG A 64 11.90 7.51 7.27
C ARG A 64 12.86 6.53 7.91
N THR A 65 12.85 6.34 9.22
CA THR A 65 13.72 5.33 9.84
C THR A 65 13.30 3.93 9.39
N THR A 66 14.27 3.01 9.34
CA THR A 66 13.98 1.61 9.01
C THR A 66 12.95 1.01 9.96
N ALA A 67 13.04 1.32 11.26
CA ALA A 67 12.10 0.83 12.26
C ALA A 67 10.66 1.31 12.03
N GLU A 68 10.47 2.57 11.62
CA GLU A 68 9.15 3.10 11.27
C GLU A 68 8.58 2.42 10.02
N ARG A 69 9.42 2.17 9.01
CA ARG A 69 9.02 1.45 7.79
C ARG A 69 8.62 0.01 8.07
N VAL A 70 9.34 -0.68 8.96
CA VAL A 70 8.98 -2.02 9.43
C VAL A 70 7.59 -2.00 10.08
N ARG A 71 7.37 -1.07 11.01
CA ARG A 71 6.08 -0.93 11.70
C ARG A 71 4.94 -0.60 10.74
N ALA A 72 5.19 0.28 9.77
CA ALA A 72 4.20 0.62 8.74
C ALA A 72 3.87 -0.60 7.86
N SER A 73 4.88 -1.35 7.44
CA SER A 73 4.68 -2.59 6.66
C SER A 73 3.84 -3.60 7.44
N TRP A 74 4.17 -3.83 8.72
CA TRP A 74 3.40 -4.73 9.57
C TRP A 74 1.97 -4.25 9.82
N LEU A 75 1.75 -2.95 9.98
CA LEU A 75 0.40 -2.40 10.11
C LEU A 75 -0.43 -2.67 8.86
N CYS A 76 0.13 -2.45 7.66
CA CYS A 76 -0.54 -2.74 6.39
C CYS A 76 -0.90 -4.23 6.26
N THR A 77 0.04 -5.13 6.55
CA THR A 77 -0.22 -6.58 6.54
C THR A 77 -1.28 -6.97 7.58
N SER A 78 -1.27 -6.35 8.77
CA SER A 78 -2.22 -6.62 9.85
C SER A 78 -3.65 -6.24 9.48
N VAL A 79 -3.85 -5.13 8.76
CA VAL A 79 -5.17 -4.72 8.25
C VAL A 79 -5.76 -5.80 7.34
N VAL A 80 -4.94 -6.43 6.50
CA VAL A 80 -5.38 -7.55 5.65
C VAL A 80 -5.63 -8.81 6.48
N ALA A 81 -4.70 -9.16 7.37
CA ALA A 81 -4.76 -10.38 8.17
C ALA A 81 -5.96 -10.43 9.14
N LEU A 82 -6.36 -9.28 9.67
CA LEU A 82 -7.43 -9.16 10.66
C LEU A 82 -8.77 -8.71 10.06
N GLY A 83 -8.79 -8.36 8.78
CA GLY A 83 -10.01 -7.95 8.08
C GLY A 83 -10.92 -9.13 7.74
N ASN A 84 -12.22 -8.87 7.58
CA ASN A 84 -13.14 -9.83 6.98
C ASN A 84 -12.88 -9.95 5.47
N GLY A 85 -13.02 -11.16 4.95
CA GLY A 85 -12.71 -11.54 3.57
C GLY A 85 -11.60 -12.57 3.52
N ILE A 86 -11.10 -12.87 2.31
CA ILE A 86 -9.96 -13.78 2.15
C ILE A 86 -8.68 -12.94 2.10
N PRO A 87 -7.76 -13.09 3.06
CA PRO A 87 -6.49 -12.38 3.03
C PRO A 87 -5.56 -12.98 1.97
N PHE A 88 -4.89 -12.12 1.22
CA PHE A 88 -3.83 -12.48 0.29
C PHE A 88 -2.55 -11.72 0.64
N PHE A 89 -1.42 -12.44 0.63
CA PHE A 89 -0.10 -11.91 0.96
C PHE A 89 0.86 -12.22 -0.19
N HIS A 90 1.69 -11.25 -0.54
CA HIS A 90 2.77 -11.46 -1.49
C HIS A 90 3.97 -12.10 -0.79
N ALA A 91 4.58 -13.09 -1.43
CA ALA A 91 5.76 -13.75 -0.88
C ALA A 91 6.87 -12.74 -0.56
N GLY A 92 7.27 -12.70 0.71
CA GLY A 92 8.27 -11.78 1.24
C GLY A 92 7.71 -10.53 1.93
N ASP A 93 6.39 -10.33 2.00
CA ASP A 93 5.80 -9.28 2.85
C ASP A 93 6.27 -9.42 4.31
N GLU A 94 6.39 -10.65 4.79
CA GLU A 94 6.86 -11.03 6.12
C GLU A 94 8.38 -10.80 6.30
N LEU A 95 9.12 -10.72 5.20
CA LEU A 95 10.58 -10.54 5.15
C LEU A 95 10.99 -9.11 4.79
N LEU A 96 10.03 -8.17 4.67
CA LEU A 96 10.28 -6.80 4.19
C LEU A 96 10.95 -6.80 2.79
N ARG A 97 10.55 -7.72 1.91
CA ARG A 97 11.08 -7.87 0.56
C ARG A 97 11.04 -6.56 -0.21
N SER A 98 12.14 -6.26 -0.90
CA SER A 98 12.27 -5.16 -1.86
C SER A 98 12.60 -5.71 -3.24
N LYS A 99 12.12 -5.03 -4.29
CA LYS A 99 12.53 -5.22 -5.68
C LYS A 99 13.37 -4.05 -6.18
N SER A 100 14.03 -3.33 -5.28
CA SER A 100 14.75 -2.08 -5.56
C SER A 100 13.89 -1.08 -6.33
N LEU A 101 12.65 -0.88 -5.85
CA LEU A 101 11.66 0.02 -6.42
C LEU A 101 11.20 -0.34 -7.85
N ASP A 102 11.45 -1.56 -8.32
CA ASP A 102 10.93 -2.05 -9.59
C ASP A 102 9.41 -2.26 -9.51
N ARG A 103 8.67 -1.53 -10.36
CA ARG A 103 7.21 -1.60 -10.42
C ARG A 103 6.73 -2.75 -11.29
N ASP A 104 7.53 -3.22 -12.25
CA ASP A 104 7.11 -4.27 -13.18
C ASP A 104 8.25 -5.26 -13.44
N SER A 105 8.56 -6.02 -12.39
CA SER A 105 9.73 -6.89 -12.31
C SER A 105 9.63 -8.19 -13.14
N TYR A 106 8.65 -8.34 -14.04
CA TYR A 106 8.34 -9.61 -14.70
C TYR A 106 9.54 -10.23 -15.45
N ASN A 107 10.45 -9.38 -15.95
CA ASN A 107 11.66 -9.78 -16.68
C ASN A 107 12.93 -9.12 -16.11
N SER A 108 12.92 -8.75 -14.82
CA SER A 108 14.09 -8.14 -14.14
C SER A 108 15.06 -9.18 -13.56
N GLY A 109 14.81 -10.47 -13.81
CA GLY A 109 15.67 -11.58 -13.39
C GLY A 109 15.77 -11.76 -11.88
N ASP A 110 16.63 -12.69 -11.46
CA ASP A 110 16.77 -13.09 -10.05
C ASP A 110 17.31 -11.98 -9.16
N TRP A 111 18.14 -11.07 -9.72
CA TRP A 111 18.78 -10.00 -8.98
C TRP A 111 17.75 -9.09 -8.29
N PHE A 112 16.77 -8.58 -9.05
CA PHE A 112 15.73 -7.70 -8.52
C PHE A 112 14.57 -8.48 -7.86
N ASN A 113 14.36 -9.74 -8.22
CA ASN A 113 13.26 -10.55 -7.67
C ASN A 113 13.63 -11.39 -6.45
N ARG A 114 14.88 -11.31 -5.97
CA ARG A 114 15.43 -12.15 -4.90
C ARG A 114 14.50 -12.26 -3.68
N LEU A 115 14.36 -13.49 -3.20
CA LEU A 115 13.80 -13.84 -1.89
C LEU A 115 14.93 -14.43 -1.05
N ASP A 116 15.24 -13.80 0.08
CA ASP A 116 16.32 -14.23 0.97
C ASP A 116 15.75 -14.83 2.27
N PHE A 117 15.88 -16.15 2.42
CA PHE A 117 15.39 -16.88 3.59
C PHE A 117 16.45 -17.07 4.68
N THR A 118 17.63 -16.45 4.56
CA THR A 118 18.70 -16.60 5.56
C THR A 118 18.47 -15.79 6.84
N GLY A 119 17.43 -14.94 6.88
CA GLY A 119 17.11 -14.09 8.03
C GLY A 119 17.98 -12.84 8.15
N GLY A 120 18.77 -12.52 7.12
CA GLY A 120 19.48 -11.25 7.01
C GLY A 120 18.51 -10.06 6.94
N ALA A 121 19.05 -8.85 7.16
CA ALA A 121 18.28 -7.63 6.94
C ALA A 121 17.71 -7.63 5.51
N PRO A 122 16.50 -7.07 5.28
CA PRO A 122 16.00 -6.90 3.93
C PRO A 122 17.07 -6.17 3.12
N PRO A 123 17.29 -6.52 1.84
CA PRO A 123 18.19 -5.75 1.01
C PRO A 123 17.71 -4.30 1.10
N SER A 124 18.53 -3.47 1.74
CA SER A 124 18.32 -2.03 1.75
C SER A 124 18.31 -1.67 0.27
N GLY A 125 17.13 -1.42 -0.31
CA GLY A 125 16.94 -1.14 -1.74
C GLY A 125 17.66 0.12 -2.23
N GLN A 126 18.64 0.61 -1.48
CA GLN A 126 19.54 1.72 -1.74
C GLN A 126 21.01 1.30 -1.88
N GLU A 127 21.43 0.08 -1.53
CA GLU A 127 22.87 -0.26 -1.50
C GLU A 127 23.55 -0.38 -2.87
N SER A 128 22.80 -0.48 -3.98
CA SER A 128 23.40 -0.42 -5.33
C SER A 128 23.24 0.94 -6.03
N GLY A 129 22.42 1.85 -5.50
CA GLY A 129 22.03 3.08 -6.22
C GLY A 129 21.30 2.84 -7.55
N THR A 130 20.93 1.60 -7.86
CA THR A 130 20.26 1.22 -9.11
C THR A 130 18.80 0.85 -8.84
N VAL A 131 17.90 1.59 -9.49
CA VAL A 131 16.48 1.25 -9.57
C VAL A 131 16.32 0.13 -10.61
N GLY A 132 15.39 -0.80 -10.39
CA GLY A 132 15.06 -1.84 -11.37
C GLY A 132 14.68 -1.27 -12.74
N ALA A 133 14.76 -2.10 -13.78
CA ALA A 133 14.62 -1.67 -15.18
C ALA A 133 13.31 -0.91 -15.48
N HIS A 134 12.25 -1.19 -14.72
CA HIS A 134 10.94 -0.54 -14.85
C HIS A 134 10.55 0.29 -13.61
N GLY A 135 11.51 0.57 -12.72
CA GLY A 135 11.21 1.32 -11.51
C GLY A 135 10.88 2.78 -11.82
N ALA A 136 9.93 3.31 -11.05
CA ALA A 136 9.53 4.70 -11.19
C ALA A 136 10.66 5.60 -10.66
N ALA A 137 11.10 6.58 -11.45
CA ALA A 137 11.76 7.75 -10.87
C ALA A 137 10.83 8.33 -9.79
N PRO A 138 11.36 8.81 -8.65
CA PRO A 138 10.51 9.42 -7.63
C PRO A 138 9.67 10.51 -8.31
N ARG A 139 8.34 10.34 -8.31
CA ARG A 139 7.45 11.37 -8.84
C ARG A 139 7.79 12.66 -8.08
N ARG A 140 7.84 13.80 -8.80
CA ARG A 140 8.14 15.12 -8.24
C ARG A 140 7.48 15.26 -6.86
N PRO A 141 8.15 15.85 -5.86
CA PRO A 141 7.53 16.12 -4.57
C PRO A 141 6.16 16.74 -4.83
N VAL A 142 5.13 16.24 -4.16
CA VAL A 142 3.85 16.94 -4.10
C VAL A 142 4.20 18.35 -3.66
N ALA A 143 3.87 19.34 -4.50
CA ALA A 143 4.21 20.73 -4.22
C ALA A 143 3.73 21.07 -2.81
N PRO A 144 4.49 21.84 -2.03
CA PRO A 144 4.00 22.33 -0.74
C PRO A 144 2.64 23.02 -0.97
N PRO A 145 1.73 22.99 0.03
CA PRO A 145 0.46 23.69 -0.09
C PRO A 145 0.73 25.13 -0.54
N VAL A 146 0.01 25.55 -1.58
CA VAL A 146 0.10 26.91 -2.11
C VAL A 146 -0.31 27.85 -0.99
N GLU A 147 0.67 28.49 -0.36
CA GLU A 147 0.42 29.52 0.62
C GLU A 147 -0.01 30.78 -0.15
N GLY A 148 -1.28 31.18 0.05
CA GLY A 148 -1.78 32.50 -0.37
C GLY A 148 -2.48 32.56 -1.71
N ALA A 149 -3.80 32.33 -1.71
CA ALA A 149 -4.77 33.12 -2.46
C ALA A 149 -6.18 32.81 -1.92
N ASP A 150 -6.59 33.51 -0.86
CA ASP A 150 -8.00 33.66 -0.52
C ASP A 150 -8.53 34.88 -1.30
N PRO A 151 -9.44 34.69 -2.28
CA PRO A 151 -10.06 35.80 -2.99
C PRO A 151 -11.46 36.15 -2.42
N ARG A 152 -11.77 35.85 -1.15
CA ARG A 152 -13.04 36.24 -0.53
C ARG A 152 -12.87 36.72 0.91
N LEU A 153 -12.26 37.89 1.03
CA LEU A 153 -12.60 38.82 2.10
C LEU A 153 -13.06 40.13 1.47
N ASP A 154 -14.26 40.49 1.86
CA ASP A 154 -15.07 41.70 1.67
C ASP A 154 -14.27 43.01 1.79
#